data_AF-A0A447TSI6-F1
#
_entry.id   AF-A0A447TSI6-F1
#
_cell.length_a   1.000
_cell.length_b   1.000
_cell.length_c   1.000
_cell.angle_alpha   90.00
_cell.angle_beta   90.00
_cell.angle_gamma   90.00
#
_symmetry.space_group_name_H-M   'P 1'
#
loop_
_entity.id
_entity.type
_entity.pdbx_description
1 polymer ?
#
loop_
_entity_poly.entity_id
_entity_poly.type
_entity_poly.pdbx_seq_one_letter_code
_entity_poly.pdbx_strand_id
1 'polypeptide(L)'
;MPQFRRSILTLATLLAFAHPVFAGKLAIVIDDFGYRPHTENQVLALPPNISVAVLPNAPHAREMATKAHNSGHEVLIHLPMAAAKQTAAGEGYAATRYEAAMRSSALSARR
;
A
#
# COMPACT_ATOMS: atom_id res chain seq x y z
N MET A 1 52.23 -27.50 -10.96
CA MET A 1 51.18 -26.46 -10.77
C MET A 1 50.09 -26.35 -11.87
N PRO A 2 49.74 -27.39 -12.67
CA PRO A 2 48.68 -27.26 -13.69
C PRO A 2 47.25 -27.50 -13.16
N GLN A 3 47.11 -28.25 -12.06
CA GLN A 3 45.82 -28.57 -11.45
C GLN A 3 45.15 -27.31 -10.88
N PHE A 4 45.92 -26.48 -10.18
CA PHE A 4 45.47 -25.20 -9.64
C PHE A 4 44.96 -24.23 -10.72
N ARG A 5 45.65 -24.17 -11.87
CA ARG A 5 45.23 -23.35 -13.03
C ARG A 5 43.89 -23.82 -13.62
N ARG A 6 43.67 -25.13 -13.69
CA ARG A 6 42.40 -25.71 -14.16
C ARG A 6 41.26 -25.42 -13.19
N SER A 7 41.50 -25.50 -11.88
CA SER A 7 40.52 -25.14 -10.87
C SER A 7 40.11 -23.65 -10.94
N ILE A 8 41.06 -22.76 -11.19
CA ILE A 8 40.78 -21.33 -11.36
C ILE A 8 39.93 -21.08 -12.62
N LEU A 9 40.30 -21.69 -13.75
CA LEU A 9 39.57 -21.51 -15.01
C LEU A 9 38.14 -22.05 -14.93
N THR A 10 37.95 -23.21 -14.31
CA THR A 10 36.62 -23.80 -14.12
C THR A 10 35.75 -22.94 -13.19
N LEU A 11 36.30 -22.43 -12.09
CA LEU A 11 35.58 -21.53 -11.19
C LEU A 11 35.23 -20.21 -11.88
N ALA A 12 36.15 -19.61 -12.62
CA ALA A 12 35.89 -18.38 -13.38
C ALA A 12 34.79 -18.55 -14.42
N THR A 13 34.75 -19.72 -15.07
CA THR A 13 33.72 -20.05 -16.06
C THR A 13 32.36 -20.22 -15.37
N LEU A 14 32.28 -20.92 -14.24
CA LEU A 14 31.05 -21.07 -13.45
C LEU A 14 30.48 -19.72 -12.99
N LEU A 15 31.33 -18.82 -12.49
CA LEU A 15 30.89 -17.48 -12.10
C LEU A 15 30.41 -16.64 -13.30
N ALA A 16 31.02 -16.80 -14.48
CA ALA A 16 30.61 -16.09 -15.69
C ALA A 16 29.22 -16.50 -16.20
N PHE A 17 28.77 -17.73 -15.89
CA PHE A 17 27.44 -18.24 -16.25
C PHE A 17 26.40 -18.13 -15.12
N ALA A 18 26.75 -17.54 -13.96
CA ALA A 18 25.77 -17.26 -12.92
C ALA A 18 24.89 -16.07 -13.35
N HIS A 19 23.62 -16.32 -13.62
CA HIS A 19 22.66 -15.26 -13.95
C HIS A 19 21.98 -14.73 -12.68
N PRO A 20 21.87 -13.40 -12.50
CA PRO A 20 21.07 -12.85 -11.43
C PRO A 20 19.61 -13.22 -11.67
N VAL A 21 19.01 -13.92 -10.71
CA VAL A 21 17.56 -14.12 -10.67
C VAL A 21 16.97 -13.02 -9.82
N PHE A 22 16.05 -12.25 -10.39
CA PHE A 22 15.32 -11.23 -9.64
C PHE A 22 14.10 -11.86 -8.97
N ALA A 23 13.95 -11.63 -7.67
CA ALA A 23 12.72 -11.95 -6.97
C ALA A 23 11.57 -11.05 -7.48
N GLY A 24 10.35 -11.59 -7.49
CA GLY A 24 9.15 -10.78 -7.74
C GLY A 24 8.96 -9.74 -6.64
N LYS A 25 8.41 -8.57 -6.99
CA LYS A 25 8.03 -7.54 -6.02
C LYS A 25 6.58 -7.79 -5.59
N LEU A 26 6.33 -7.79 -4.27
CA LEU A 26 5.01 -7.91 -3.67
C LEU A 26 4.66 -6.59 -2.96
N ALA A 27 3.47 -6.08 -3.21
CA ALA A 27 2.88 -4.98 -2.46
C ALA A 27 1.63 -5.49 -1.73
N ILE A 28 1.47 -5.11 -0.47
CA ILE A 28 0.31 -5.44 0.35
C ILE A 28 -0.33 -4.13 0.79
N VAL A 29 -1.62 -3.97 0.48
CA VAL A 29 -2.42 -2.82 0.88
C VAL A 29 -3.57 -3.32 1.75
N ILE A 30 -3.75 -2.70 2.92
CA ILE A 30 -4.89 -2.96 3.80
C ILE A 30 -5.89 -1.81 3.71
N ASP A 31 -7.09 -2.11 3.22
CA ASP A 31 -8.18 -1.15 3.03
C ASP A 31 -8.98 -0.88 4.32
N ASP A 32 -9.92 0.06 4.22
CA ASP A 32 -10.94 0.40 5.22
C ASP A 32 -10.41 0.95 6.56
N PHE A 33 -9.30 1.69 6.55
CA PHE A 33 -8.84 2.40 7.73
C PHE A 33 -9.72 3.61 8.09
N GLY A 34 -9.83 3.87 9.40
CA GLY A 34 -10.46 5.04 9.99
C GLY A 34 -11.75 4.75 10.77
N TYR A 35 -12.15 3.48 10.91
CA TYR A 35 -13.35 3.09 11.66
C TYR A 35 -13.06 2.27 12.92
N ARG A 36 -11.93 1.55 12.97
CA ARG A 36 -11.62 0.58 14.02
C ARG A 36 -10.21 0.79 14.58
N PRO A 37 -9.96 1.88 15.35
CA PRO A 37 -8.62 2.21 15.82
C PRO A 37 -7.91 1.08 16.55
N HIS A 38 -8.62 0.28 17.37
CA HIS A 38 -8.00 -0.84 18.09
C HIS A 38 -7.36 -1.86 17.13
N THR A 39 -8.10 -2.34 16.13
CA THR A 39 -7.60 -3.31 15.15
C THR A 39 -6.59 -2.66 14.20
N GLU A 40 -6.87 -1.44 13.76
CA GLU A 40 -5.98 -0.73 12.84
C GLU A 40 -4.62 -0.41 13.48
N ASN A 41 -4.56 -0.11 14.78
CA ASN A 41 -3.29 0.04 15.51
C ASN A 41 -2.48 -1.27 15.56
N GLN A 42 -3.12 -2.44 15.51
CA GLN A 42 -2.40 -3.72 15.39
C GLN A 42 -1.77 -3.87 14.00
N VAL A 43 -2.45 -3.38 12.96
CA VAL A 43 -1.89 -3.33 11.59
C VAL A 43 -0.73 -2.34 11.52
N LEU A 44 -0.83 -1.19 12.19
CA LEU A 44 0.27 -0.21 12.29
C LEU A 44 1.46 -0.69 13.15
N ALA A 45 1.33 -1.81 13.85
CA ALA A 45 2.45 -2.45 14.53
C ALA A 45 3.21 -3.43 13.62
N LEU A 46 2.68 -3.72 12.42
CA LEU A 46 3.37 -4.53 11.42
C LEU A 46 4.51 -3.71 10.76
N PRO A 47 5.45 -4.35 10.06
CA PRO A 47 6.54 -3.61 9.43
C PRO A 47 6.04 -2.61 8.36
N PRO A 48 6.77 -1.51 8.13
CA PRO A 48 6.33 -0.38 7.29
C PRO A 48 6.24 -0.70 5.78
N ASN A 49 6.60 -1.91 5.37
CA ASN A 49 6.46 -2.39 3.99
C ASN A 49 5.01 -2.84 3.65
N ILE A 50 4.07 -2.63 4.56
CA ILE A 50 2.63 -2.76 4.34
C ILE A 50 2.04 -1.37 4.17
N SER A 51 1.36 -1.10 3.07
CA SER A 51 0.65 0.15 2.84
C SER A 51 -0.77 0.08 3.42
N VAL A 52 -1.34 1.22 3.80
CA VAL A 52 -2.72 1.30 4.33
C VAL A 52 -3.54 2.29 3.51
N ALA A 53 -4.82 2.00 3.30
CA ALA A 53 -5.73 2.88 2.59
C ALA A 53 -6.82 3.42 3.53
N VAL A 54 -6.87 4.73 3.70
CA VAL A 54 -7.71 5.41 4.68
C VAL A 54 -8.95 5.99 4.01
N LEU A 55 -10.12 5.67 4.57
CA LEU A 55 -11.40 6.25 4.16
C LEU A 55 -11.46 7.71 4.62
N PRO A 56 -11.62 8.68 3.70
CA PRO A 56 -11.40 10.09 4.04
C PRO A 56 -12.45 10.72 4.96
N ASN A 57 -13.65 10.14 5.01
CA ASN A 57 -14.75 10.60 5.85
C ASN A 57 -14.98 9.70 7.08
N ALA A 58 -14.09 8.75 7.34
CA ALA A 58 -14.21 7.90 8.51
C ALA A 58 -13.92 8.69 9.80
N PRO A 59 -14.56 8.36 10.94
CA PRO A 59 -14.44 9.14 12.18
C PRO A 59 -13.00 9.34 12.66
N HIS A 60 -12.13 8.35 12.44
CA HIS A 60 -10.72 8.38 12.82
C HIS A 60 -9.78 8.53 11.62
N ALA A 61 -10.27 8.93 10.44
CA ALA A 61 -9.48 9.00 9.21
C ALA A 61 -8.17 9.78 9.40
N ARG A 62 -8.25 11.00 9.92
CA ARG A 62 -7.08 11.86 10.13
C ARG A 62 -6.12 11.27 11.16
N GLU A 63 -6.64 10.82 12.31
CA GLU A 63 -5.85 10.21 13.38
C GLU A 63 -5.05 9.01 12.86
N MET A 64 -5.73 8.11 12.14
CA MET A 64 -5.14 6.87 11.66
C MET A 64 -4.18 7.10 10.50
N ALA A 65 -4.48 8.03 9.59
CA ALA A 65 -3.55 8.45 8.53
C ALA A 65 -2.27 9.06 9.10
N THR A 66 -2.39 9.95 10.10
CA THR A 66 -1.24 10.57 10.77
C THR A 66 -0.41 9.52 11.51
N LYS A 67 -1.05 8.61 12.26
CA LYS A 67 -0.35 7.51 12.94
C LYS A 67 0.40 6.65 11.93
N ALA A 68 -0.27 6.20 10.87
CA ALA A 68 0.30 5.35 9.83
C ALA A 68 1.55 5.98 9.19
N HIS A 69 1.43 7.25 8.77
CA HIS A 69 2.53 8.01 8.19
C HIS A 69 3.70 8.15 9.17
N ASN A 70 3.43 8.50 10.43
CA ASN A 70 4.47 8.66 11.46
C ASN A 70 5.17 7.33 11.79
N SER A 71 4.48 6.19 11.67
CA SER A 71 5.07 4.85 11.78
C SER A 71 5.80 4.37 10.51
N GLY A 72 5.83 5.18 9.45
CA GLY A 72 6.59 4.89 8.23
C GLY A 72 5.84 4.08 7.17
N HIS A 73 4.53 3.85 7.33
CA HIS A 73 3.71 3.22 6.31
C HIS A 73 3.39 4.19 5.17
N GLU A 74 3.28 3.66 3.96
CA GLU A 74 2.65 4.39 2.86
C GLU A 74 1.14 4.49 3.11
N VAL A 75 0.60 5.70 2.94
CA VAL A 75 -0.82 6.01 3.18
C VAL A 75 -1.48 6.38 1.86
N LEU A 76 -2.49 5.59 1.49
CA LEU A 76 -3.33 5.80 0.32
C LEU A 76 -4.70 6.32 0.74
N ILE A 77 -5.41 6.97 -0.18
CA ILE A 77 -6.82 7.32 0.01
C ILE A 77 -7.66 6.13 -0.46
N HIS A 78 -8.42 5.51 0.43
CA HIS A 78 -9.43 4.53 0.05
C HIS A 78 -10.69 5.29 -0.40
N LEU A 79 -10.81 5.57 -1.69
CA LEU A 79 -12.00 6.26 -2.21
C LEU A 79 -13.15 5.25 -2.31
N PRO A 80 -14.31 5.52 -1.68
CA PRO A 80 -15.47 4.66 -1.87
C PRO A 80 -15.84 4.62 -3.36
N MET A 81 -16.37 3.51 -3.86
CA MET A 81 -16.92 3.39 -5.22
C MET A 81 -18.36 2.89 -5.18
N ALA A 82 -19.12 3.13 -6.25
CA ALA A 82 -20.52 2.75 -6.29
C ALA A 82 -20.60 1.26 -6.56
N ALA A 83 -21.41 0.53 -5.80
CA ALA A 83 -21.66 -0.86 -6.13
C ALA A 83 -22.38 -0.93 -7.49
N ALA A 84 -21.91 -1.80 -8.39
CA ALA A 84 -22.45 -1.92 -9.75
C ALA A 84 -23.96 -2.24 -9.82
N LYS A 85 -24.56 -2.69 -8.71
CA LYS A 85 -26.00 -2.93 -8.57
C LYS A 85 -26.74 -1.73 -7.96
N GLN A 86 -26.42 -0.51 -8.40
CA GLN A 86 -27.24 0.66 -8.12
C GLN A 86 -28.16 0.90 -9.31
N THR A 87 -29.47 0.78 -9.09
CA THR A 87 -30.49 1.22 -10.05
C THR A 87 -30.29 2.71 -10.35
N ALA A 88 -30.64 3.18 -11.55
CA ALA A 88 -30.42 4.55 -12.06
C ALA A 88 -30.80 5.71 -11.10
N ALA A 89 -31.65 5.48 -10.09
CA ALA A 89 -31.92 6.44 -9.01
C ALA A 89 -30.76 6.65 -8.02
N GLY A 90 -29.74 5.78 -8.01
CA GLY A 90 -28.61 5.77 -7.07
C GLY A 90 -27.30 6.38 -7.61
N GLU A 91 -27.13 6.46 -8.93
CA GLU A 91 -25.90 6.99 -9.56
C GLU A 91 -25.63 8.45 -9.18
N GLY A 92 -26.68 9.29 -9.19
CA GLY A 92 -26.56 10.70 -8.82
C GLY A 92 -26.19 10.92 -7.34
N TYR A 93 -26.74 10.11 -6.43
CA TYR A 93 -26.48 10.22 -4.99
C TYR A 93 -25.08 9.72 -4.61
N ALA A 94 -24.58 8.70 -5.31
CA ALA A 94 -23.23 8.19 -5.12
C ALA A 94 -22.16 9.18 -5.62
N ALA A 95 -22.35 9.75 -6.81
CA ALA A 95 -21.44 10.75 -7.40
C ALA A 95 -21.20 11.96 -6.49
N THR A 96 -22.26 12.53 -5.90
CA THR A 96 -22.15 13.68 -4.99
C THR A 96 -21.36 13.33 -3.71
N ARG A 97 -21.50 12.10 -3.20
CA ARG A 97 -20.73 11.65 -2.03
C ARG A 97 -19.26 11.39 -2.36
N TYR A 98 -18.93 10.93 -3.58
CA TYR A 98 -17.53 10.82 -4.03
C TYR A 98 -16.85 12.17 -4.11
N GLU A 99 -17.51 13.15 -4.73
CA GLU A 99 -16.93 14.49 -4.89
C GLU A 99 -16.75 15.17 -3.53
N ALA A 100 -17.71 15.03 -2.62
CA ALA A 100 -17.60 15.50 -1.25
C ALA A 100 -16.44 14.82 -0.49
N ALA A 101 -16.26 13.50 -0.65
CA ALA A 101 -15.17 12.74 -0.04
C ALA A 101 -13.79 13.14 -0.59
N MET A 102 -13.69 13.41 -1.89
CA MET A 102 -12.44 13.88 -2.50
C MET A 102 -12.08 15.29 -2.03
N ARG A 103 -13.07 16.20 -1.98
CA ARG A 103 -12.86 17.57 -1.48
C ARG A 103 -12.47 17.58 0.00
N SER A 104 -13.11 16.77 0.84
CA SER A 104 -12.76 16.67 2.27
C SER A 104 -11.36 16.09 2.49
N SER A 105 -10.96 15.08 1.70
CA SER A 105 -9.59 14.54 1.68
C SER A 105 -8.58 15.62 1.36
N ALA A 106 -8.79 16.35 0.26
CA ALA A 106 -7.89 17.40 -0.21
C ALA A 106 -7.78 18.56 0.78
N LEU A 107 -8.88 18.89 1.49
CA LEU A 107 -8.90 19.90 2.55
C LEU A 107 -8.15 19.41 3.81
N SER A 108 -8.33 18.15 4.21
CA SER A 108 -7.65 17.58 5.38
C SER A 108 -6.15 17.41 5.14
N ALA A 109 -5.71 17.11 3.92
CA ALA A 109 -4.30 17.00 3.56
C ALA A 109 -3.55 18.34 3.53
N ARG A 110 -4.26 19.48 3.46
CA ARG A 110 -3.67 20.83 3.42
C ARG A 110 -3.50 21.48 4.80
N ARG A 111 -3.90 20.82 5.88
CA ARG A 111 -3.78 21.29 7.28
C ARG A 111 -3.03 20.29 8.12
#